data_AF-A0A0B1RU91-F1
#
_entry.id   AF-A0A0B1RU91-F1
#
_cell.length_a   1.000
_cell.length_b   1.000
_cell.length_c   1.000
_cell.angle_alpha   90.00
_cell.angle_beta   90.00
_cell.angle_gamma   90.00
#
_symmetry.space_group_name_H-M   'P 1'
#
loop_
_entity.id
_entity.type
_entity.pdbx_description
1 polymer ?
#
loop_
_entity_poly.entity_id
_entity_poly.type
_entity_poly.pdbx_seq_one_letter_code
_entity_poly.pdbx_strand_id
1 'polypeptide(L)'
;MSSEATFETVVRQAEAAIPRAQYHIGGNAALMAERIASGFPSTEVYLVGPIGPRSQALLNPSVRRTNSTRITKDELHVIMEYKQGETLGDYIAPSSSRFITSHDHFSGSTVVMEMFFKAIAQFKPDLVILSGIHTLEFHNKEMRLEKLRMIRRNLLQISSKVPIHFELGSLADATFMFDILHRIIPHVDSLGINEQELAFLSHVAGGPHMEEYPVQAGTVHAHKVVEMLDWLLKTFGRDRSNPNSKNFGYRLQRIHFQCLTYQMVVSAGNDWSNLASGLAASSRLAGRMACNLVNQVCCLL
;
A
#
# COMPACT_ATOMS: atom_id res chain seq x y z
N MET A 1 9.55 -2.73 16.52
CA MET A 1 10.26 -2.81 17.81
C MET A 1 11.69 -3.24 17.55
N SER A 2 12.68 -2.69 18.26
CA SER A 2 14.10 -3.00 18.04
C SER A 2 14.55 -4.33 18.67
N SER A 3 13.90 -4.76 19.76
CA SER A 3 14.21 -6.01 20.47
C SER A 3 13.22 -7.11 20.12
N GLU A 4 13.73 -8.23 19.60
CA GLU A 4 12.94 -9.43 19.30
C GLU A 4 12.28 -10.00 20.56
N ALA A 5 13.07 -10.21 21.63
CA ALA A 5 12.58 -10.78 22.88
C ALA A 5 11.45 -9.94 23.52
N THR A 6 11.54 -8.62 23.40
CA THR A 6 10.47 -7.72 23.86
C THR A 6 9.23 -7.87 22.99
N PHE A 7 9.39 -7.93 21.67
CA PHE A 7 8.28 -8.13 20.75
C PHE A 7 7.58 -9.49 20.98
N GLU A 8 8.34 -10.56 21.17
CA GLU A 8 7.80 -11.88 21.51
C GLU A 8 7.02 -11.86 22.83
N THR A 9 7.48 -11.09 23.81
CA THR A 9 6.74 -10.89 25.06
C THR A 9 5.40 -10.21 24.80
N VAL A 10 5.36 -9.16 23.96
CA VAL A 10 4.12 -8.47 23.58
C VAL A 10 3.16 -9.42 22.87
N VAL A 11 3.65 -10.19 21.89
CA VAL A 11 2.84 -11.19 21.17
C VAL A 11 2.24 -12.21 22.13
N ARG A 12 3.06 -12.78 23.02
CA ARG A 12 2.59 -13.75 24.01
C ARG A 12 1.52 -13.17 24.94
N GLN A 13 1.68 -11.92 25.38
CA GLN A 13 0.68 -11.27 26.23
C GLN A 13 -0.61 -10.98 25.46
N ALA A 14 -0.53 -10.57 24.20
CA ALA A 14 -1.70 -10.36 23.36
C ALA A 14 -2.46 -11.68 23.12
N GLU A 15 -1.74 -12.77 22.84
CA GLU A 15 -2.34 -14.11 22.66
C GLU A 15 -2.95 -14.65 23.97
N ALA A 16 -2.35 -14.36 25.12
CA ALA A 16 -2.88 -14.77 26.43
C ALA A 16 -4.13 -13.97 26.85
N ALA A 17 -4.17 -12.68 26.53
CA ALA A 17 -5.28 -11.79 26.90
C ALA A 17 -6.54 -12.00 26.06
N ILE A 18 -6.43 -12.58 24.86
CA ILE A 18 -7.53 -12.75 23.92
C ILE A 18 -7.83 -14.25 23.75
N PRO A 19 -8.86 -14.79 24.44
CA PRO A 19 -9.32 -16.15 24.18
C PRO A 19 -9.74 -16.26 22.71
N ARG A 20 -9.02 -17.09 21.94
CA ARG A 20 -9.15 -17.21 20.47
C ARG A 20 -8.66 -15.98 19.70
N ALA A 21 -7.43 -15.54 19.95
CA ALA A 21 -6.74 -14.56 19.11
C ALA A 21 -6.98 -14.85 17.62
N GLN A 22 -7.63 -13.90 16.93
CA GLN A 22 -7.93 -14.04 15.51
C GLN A 22 -6.71 -13.59 14.72
N TYR A 23 -6.13 -14.51 13.95
CA TYR A 23 -5.09 -14.18 13.01
C TYR A 23 -5.73 -13.80 11.68
N HIS A 24 -5.31 -12.66 11.16
CA HIS A 24 -5.74 -12.15 9.86
C HIS A 24 -4.52 -12.05 8.94
N ILE A 25 -4.76 -12.13 7.64
CA ILE A 25 -3.72 -11.85 6.64
C ILE A 25 -3.33 -10.39 6.79
N GLY A 26 -2.03 -10.14 6.95
CA GLY A 26 -1.45 -8.80 7.03
C GLY A 26 -0.70 -8.41 5.77
N GLY A 27 -0.41 -7.11 5.65
CA GLY A 27 0.39 -6.55 4.55
C GLY A 27 -0.43 -6.23 3.31
N ASN A 28 -0.25 -5.01 2.79
CA ASN A 28 -1.01 -4.48 1.65
C ASN A 28 -0.98 -5.42 0.44
N ALA A 29 0.20 -5.97 0.11
CA ALA A 29 0.36 -6.87 -1.04
C ALA A 29 -0.43 -8.18 -0.88
N ALA A 30 -0.36 -8.83 0.29
CA ALA A 30 -1.07 -10.07 0.54
C ALA A 30 -2.58 -9.87 0.62
N LEU A 31 -3.04 -8.77 1.24
CA LEU A 31 -4.45 -8.38 1.28
C LEU A 31 -5.02 -8.13 -0.12
N MET A 32 -4.29 -7.41 -0.98
CA MET A 32 -4.70 -7.21 -2.37
C MET A 32 -4.72 -8.52 -3.16
N ALA A 33 -3.71 -9.37 -3.00
CA ALA A 33 -3.66 -10.68 -3.67
C ALA A 33 -4.84 -11.58 -3.27
N GLU A 34 -5.12 -11.67 -1.97
CA GLU A 34 -6.29 -12.37 -1.43
C GLU A 34 -7.59 -11.83 -2.01
N ARG A 35 -7.71 -10.49 -2.07
CA ARG A 35 -8.93 -9.85 -2.54
C ARG A 35 -9.19 -10.09 -4.02
N ILE A 36 -8.14 -10.04 -4.84
CA ILE A 36 -8.24 -10.31 -6.27
C ILE A 36 -8.59 -11.79 -6.49
N ALA A 37 -7.89 -12.70 -5.82
CA ALA A 37 -8.12 -14.14 -5.93
C ALA A 37 -9.56 -14.54 -5.54
N SER A 38 -10.08 -13.95 -4.46
CA SER A 38 -11.42 -14.24 -3.96
C SER A 38 -12.52 -13.50 -4.74
N GLY A 39 -12.25 -12.31 -5.27
CA GLY A 39 -13.22 -11.51 -6.05
C GLY A 39 -13.30 -11.87 -7.53
N PHE A 40 -12.20 -12.40 -8.09
CA PHE A 40 -12.08 -12.70 -9.53
C PHE A 40 -11.47 -14.09 -9.72
N PRO A 41 -12.26 -15.18 -9.62
CA PRO A 41 -11.75 -16.55 -9.68
C PRO A 41 -11.02 -16.93 -10.98
N SER A 42 -11.30 -16.22 -12.08
CA SER A 42 -10.62 -16.41 -13.36
C SER A 42 -9.27 -15.68 -13.46
N THR A 43 -8.93 -14.84 -12.47
CA THR A 43 -7.67 -14.10 -12.45
C THR A 43 -6.59 -14.93 -11.77
N GLU A 44 -5.49 -15.16 -12.49
CA GLU A 44 -4.31 -15.80 -11.91
C GLU A 44 -3.54 -14.77 -11.05
N VAL A 45 -3.43 -15.04 -9.75
CA VAL A 45 -2.74 -14.15 -8.82
C VAL A 45 -1.41 -14.75 -8.42
N TYR A 46 -0.35 -13.95 -8.50
CA TYR A 46 0.98 -14.32 -8.05
C TYR A 46 1.43 -13.39 -6.93
N LEU A 47 1.72 -13.96 -5.76
CA LEU A 47 2.17 -13.20 -4.59
C LEU A 47 3.64 -13.52 -4.28
N VAL A 48 4.44 -12.48 -4.13
CA VAL A 48 5.79 -12.56 -3.57
C VAL A 48 5.84 -11.75 -2.28
N GLY A 49 6.35 -12.38 -1.24
CA GLY A 49 6.53 -11.82 0.09
C GLY A 49 7.16 -12.86 1.01
N PRO A 50 7.44 -12.48 2.27
CA PRO A 50 7.84 -13.42 3.30
C PRO A 50 6.61 -14.23 3.76
N ILE A 51 6.45 -15.45 3.24
CA ILE A 51 5.28 -16.28 3.53
C ILE A 51 5.67 -17.37 4.54
N GLY A 52 5.17 -17.23 5.76
CA GLY A 52 5.27 -18.25 6.81
C GLY A 52 4.07 -19.21 6.82
N PRO A 53 4.07 -20.21 7.72
CA PRO A 53 3.05 -21.26 7.76
C PRO A 53 1.63 -20.74 8.06
N ARG A 54 1.46 -19.73 8.91
CA ARG A 54 0.14 -19.14 9.22
C ARG A 54 -0.40 -18.37 8.02
N SER A 55 0.42 -17.51 7.43
CA SER A 55 0.06 -16.74 6.23
C SER A 55 -0.29 -17.66 5.07
N GLN A 56 0.47 -18.76 4.89
CA GLN A 56 0.22 -19.79 3.90
C GLN A 56 -1.16 -20.44 4.05
N ALA A 57 -1.60 -20.69 5.30
CA ALA A 57 -2.88 -21.31 5.61
C ALA A 57 -4.07 -20.36 5.47
N LEU A 58 -3.86 -19.04 5.66
CA LEU A 58 -4.90 -18.03 5.54
C LEU A 58 -5.15 -17.60 4.09
N LEU A 59 -4.12 -17.59 3.24
CA LEU A 59 -4.22 -17.17 1.84
C LEU A 59 -5.09 -18.13 1.00
N ASN A 60 -5.84 -17.56 0.07
CA ASN A 60 -6.65 -18.27 -0.90
C ASN A 60 -5.79 -19.29 -1.66
N PRO A 61 -6.24 -20.55 -1.79
CA PRO A 61 -5.50 -21.61 -2.48
C PRO A 61 -5.09 -21.25 -3.92
N SER A 62 -5.85 -20.40 -4.62
CA SER A 62 -5.54 -20.00 -6.01
C SER A 62 -4.35 -19.05 -6.14
N VAL A 63 -3.92 -18.42 -5.04
CA VAL A 63 -2.74 -17.53 -5.05
C VAL A 63 -1.47 -18.36 -5.25
N ARG A 64 -0.79 -18.14 -6.38
CA ARG A 64 0.49 -18.77 -6.72
C ARG A 64 1.64 -18.09 -5.99
N ARG A 65 2.56 -18.93 -5.49
CA ARG A 65 3.62 -18.56 -4.51
C ARG A 65 4.94 -19.28 -4.80
N THR A 66 5.13 -19.80 -6.01
CA THR A 66 6.26 -20.71 -6.31
C THR A 66 7.64 -20.08 -6.13
N ASN A 67 7.74 -18.75 -6.25
CA ASN A 67 8.94 -17.95 -6.03
C ASN A 67 8.76 -16.97 -4.85
N SER A 68 7.90 -17.28 -3.88
CA SER A 68 7.86 -16.49 -2.64
C SER A 68 8.97 -16.95 -1.69
N THR A 69 9.51 -16.04 -0.87
CA THR A 69 10.44 -16.42 0.19
C THR A 69 9.67 -17.18 1.26
N ARG A 70 9.92 -18.49 1.37
CA ARG A 70 9.35 -19.30 2.44
C ARG A 70 10.16 -19.07 3.71
N ILE A 71 9.50 -18.60 4.75
CA ILE A 71 10.10 -18.37 6.07
C ILE A 71 9.56 -19.38 7.08
N THR A 72 10.37 -19.73 8.07
CA THR A 72 10.04 -20.78 9.05
C THR A 72 9.04 -20.31 10.11
N LYS A 73 9.01 -19.00 10.39
CA LYS A 73 8.11 -18.32 11.32
C LYS A 73 7.53 -17.12 10.61
N ASP A 74 6.22 -16.88 10.73
CA ASP A 74 5.56 -15.71 10.14
C ASP A 74 6.06 -14.40 10.76
N GLU A 75 6.10 -13.35 9.94
CA GLU A 75 6.28 -11.99 10.41
C GLU A 75 4.97 -11.49 11.03
N LEU A 76 4.98 -11.30 12.35
CA LEU A 76 3.79 -10.90 13.10
C LEU A 76 3.72 -9.38 13.24
N HIS A 77 2.52 -8.85 13.09
CA HIS A 77 2.19 -7.47 13.36
C HIS A 77 1.10 -7.45 14.43
N VAL A 78 1.37 -6.77 15.54
CA VAL A 78 0.40 -6.56 16.60
C VAL A 78 -0.36 -5.28 16.27
N ILE A 79 -1.66 -5.42 16.04
CA ILE A 79 -2.59 -4.32 15.77
C ILE A 79 -3.43 -4.10 17.01
N MET A 80 -3.29 -2.93 17.62
CA MET A 80 -4.06 -2.50 18.78
C MET A 80 -5.06 -1.45 18.32
N GLU A 81 -6.33 -1.86 18.23
CA GLU A 81 -7.43 -0.98 17.83
C GLU A 81 -7.99 -0.26 19.05
N TYR A 82 -8.40 0.99 18.87
CA TYR A 82 -9.08 1.79 19.88
C TYR A 82 -10.21 2.59 19.24
N LYS A 83 -11.27 2.81 20.00
CA LYS A 83 -12.47 3.54 19.55
C LYS A 83 -12.42 4.99 19.98
N GLN A 84 -13.10 5.85 19.23
CA GLN A 84 -13.36 7.22 19.67
C GLN A 84 -14.00 7.23 21.06
N GLY A 85 -13.44 8.03 21.97
CA GLY A 85 -13.89 8.14 23.35
C GLY A 85 -13.37 7.04 24.28
N GLU A 86 -12.60 6.07 23.78
CA GLU A 86 -11.97 5.04 24.62
C GLU A 86 -10.93 5.68 25.56
N THR A 87 -10.86 5.17 26.79
CA THR A 87 -10.02 5.73 27.86
C THR A 87 -8.88 4.78 28.23
N LEU A 88 -7.68 5.34 28.38
CA LEU A 88 -6.51 4.66 28.94
C LEU A 88 -5.90 5.56 30.01
N GLY A 89 -6.24 5.33 31.28
CA GLY A 89 -5.91 6.28 32.35
C GLY A 89 -6.54 7.64 32.08
N ASP A 90 -5.71 8.68 32.00
CA ASP A 90 -6.14 10.06 31.74
C ASP A 90 -6.27 10.41 30.24
N TYR A 91 -5.96 9.47 29.34
CA TYR A 91 -6.02 9.68 27.90
C TYR A 91 -7.38 9.28 27.33
N ILE A 92 -7.97 10.14 26.49
CA ILE A 92 -9.21 9.87 25.73
C ILE A 92 -8.88 9.88 24.25
N ALA A 93 -9.24 8.81 23.53
CA ALA A 93 -9.03 8.73 22.09
C ALA A 93 -9.95 9.72 21.33
N PRO A 94 -9.41 10.66 20.52
CA PRO A 94 -10.23 11.64 19.80
C PRO A 94 -10.96 11.04 18.60
N SER A 95 -10.50 9.90 18.08
CA SER A 95 -11.06 9.18 16.95
C SER A 95 -10.80 7.68 17.07
N SER A 96 -11.59 6.88 16.35
CA SER A 96 -11.33 5.44 16.21
C SER A 96 -10.16 5.22 15.27
N SER A 97 -9.15 4.47 15.71
CA SER A 97 -7.97 4.18 14.90
C SER A 97 -7.26 2.94 15.43
N ARG A 98 -6.06 2.66 14.92
CA ARG A 98 -5.24 1.53 15.32
C ARG A 98 -3.78 1.93 15.41
N PHE A 99 -3.08 1.37 16.39
CA PHE A 99 -1.63 1.40 16.49
C PHE A 99 -1.07 0.05 16.03
N ILE A 100 -0.03 0.07 15.21
CA ILE A 100 0.58 -1.13 14.65
C ILE A 100 2.04 -1.18 15.07
N THR A 101 2.49 -2.33 15.58
CA THR A 101 3.91 -2.58 15.82
C THR A 101 4.30 -3.99 15.38
N SER A 102 5.54 -4.14 14.94
CA SER A 102 6.09 -5.41 14.46
C SER A 102 7.58 -5.52 14.75
N HIS A 103 8.15 -6.71 14.54
CA HIS A 103 9.59 -6.93 14.47
C HIS A 103 9.92 -7.64 13.15
N ASP A 104 9.62 -6.95 12.05
CA ASP A 104 9.71 -7.50 10.69
C ASP A 104 11.11 -7.32 10.09
N HIS A 105 11.75 -8.43 9.76
CA HIS A 105 13.07 -8.47 9.11
C HIS A 105 12.99 -8.77 7.62
N PHE A 106 12.02 -9.59 7.22
CA PHE A 106 12.01 -10.15 5.88
C PHE A 106 11.29 -9.29 4.85
N SER A 107 10.23 -8.55 5.20
CA SER A 107 9.43 -7.80 4.21
C SER A 107 10.24 -6.73 3.50
N GLY A 108 11.21 -6.12 4.19
CA GLY A 108 12.14 -5.14 3.63
C GLY A 108 13.43 -5.72 3.07
N SER A 109 13.58 -7.05 3.05
CA SER A 109 14.83 -7.72 2.64
C SER A 109 15.07 -7.63 1.13
N THR A 110 16.36 -7.64 0.74
CA THR A 110 16.75 -7.61 -0.68
C THR A 110 16.32 -8.89 -1.40
N VAL A 111 16.33 -10.03 -0.70
CA VAL A 111 15.89 -11.33 -1.22
C VAL A 111 14.45 -11.28 -1.71
N VAL A 112 13.52 -10.77 -0.89
CA VAL A 112 12.10 -10.66 -1.27
C VAL A 112 11.93 -9.77 -2.51
N MET A 113 12.65 -8.65 -2.57
CA MET A 113 12.59 -7.74 -3.72
C MET A 113 13.14 -8.38 -5.01
N GLU A 114 14.27 -9.07 -4.93
CA GLU A 114 14.86 -9.78 -6.09
C GLU A 114 13.93 -10.90 -6.58
N MET A 115 13.33 -11.66 -5.66
CA MET A 115 12.34 -12.67 -6.01
C MET A 115 11.11 -12.07 -6.68
N PHE A 116 10.66 -10.89 -6.25
CA PHE A 116 9.53 -10.19 -6.87
C PHE A 116 9.81 -9.82 -8.32
N PHE A 117 10.95 -9.17 -8.60
CA PHE A 117 11.29 -8.79 -9.97
C PHE A 117 11.62 -10.00 -10.86
N LYS A 118 12.22 -11.06 -10.29
CA LYS A 118 12.40 -12.33 -10.99
C LYS A 118 11.05 -12.98 -11.34
N ALA A 119 10.09 -12.94 -10.42
CA ALA A 119 8.74 -13.47 -10.65
C ALA A 119 8.04 -12.72 -11.78
N ILE A 120 8.16 -11.39 -11.89
CA ILE A 120 7.60 -10.62 -13.00
C ILE A 120 8.11 -11.13 -14.36
N ALA A 121 9.42 -11.38 -14.48
CA ALA A 121 10.02 -11.88 -15.72
C ALA A 121 9.54 -13.28 -16.11
N GLN A 122 9.27 -14.14 -15.13
CA GLN A 122 8.82 -15.52 -15.36
C GLN A 122 7.31 -15.63 -15.56
N PHE A 123 6.54 -14.92 -14.74
CA PHE A 123 5.09 -14.95 -14.72
C PHE A 123 4.48 -14.15 -15.88
N LYS A 124 5.16 -13.10 -16.34
CA LYS A 124 4.70 -12.19 -17.42
C LYS A 124 3.28 -11.66 -17.15
N PRO A 125 3.08 -10.94 -16.03
CA PRO A 125 1.75 -10.47 -15.63
C PRO A 125 1.19 -9.39 -16.56
N ASP A 126 -0.13 -9.30 -16.62
CA ASP A 126 -0.85 -8.17 -17.25
C ASP A 126 -0.90 -6.92 -16.36
N LEU A 127 -0.72 -7.08 -15.05
CA LEU A 127 -0.70 -6.00 -14.05
C LEU A 127 0.32 -6.34 -12.95
N VAL A 128 1.17 -5.37 -12.60
CA VAL A 128 2.07 -5.47 -11.45
C VAL A 128 1.53 -4.59 -10.33
N ILE A 129 1.41 -5.15 -9.13
CA ILE A 129 1.10 -4.39 -7.91
C ILE A 129 2.32 -4.43 -7.00
N LEU A 130 2.80 -3.25 -6.60
CA LEU A 130 3.91 -3.06 -5.69
C LEU A 130 3.40 -2.40 -4.41
N SER A 131 3.83 -2.91 -3.25
CA SER A 131 3.62 -2.25 -1.97
C SER A 131 4.73 -2.67 -0.99
N GLY A 132 4.67 -2.17 0.24
CA GLY A 132 5.64 -2.51 1.28
C GLY A 132 6.92 -1.67 1.28
N ILE A 133 7.10 -0.71 0.36
CA ILE A 133 8.27 0.19 0.39
C ILE A 133 8.37 0.98 1.70
N HIS A 134 7.24 1.28 2.33
CA HIS A 134 7.19 1.95 3.63
C HIS A 134 7.90 1.18 4.76
N THR A 135 8.00 -0.16 4.67
CA THR A 135 8.71 -0.96 5.69
C THR A 135 10.20 -0.69 5.73
N LEU A 136 10.77 -0.09 4.68
CA LEU A 136 12.19 0.26 4.63
C LEU A 136 12.54 1.45 5.51
N GLU A 137 11.55 2.19 6.01
CA GLU A 137 11.73 3.31 6.93
C GLU A 137 12.51 2.90 8.19
N PHE A 138 12.49 1.64 8.60
CA PHE A 138 13.23 1.20 9.79
C PHE A 138 14.71 0.87 9.51
N HIS A 139 15.15 0.89 8.26
CA HIS A 139 16.56 0.71 7.90
C HIS A 139 17.35 2.02 8.02
N ASN A 140 18.68 1.93 8.07
CA ASN A 140 19.54 3.12 7.96
C ASN A 140 19.44 3.78 6.56
N LYS A 141 19.87 5.04 6.48
CA LYS A 141 19.72 5.88 5.29
C LYS A 141 20.40 5.30 4.05
N GLU A 142 21.59 4.74 4.19
CA GLU A 142 22.38 4.16 3.11
C GLU A 142 21.66 2.96 2.49
N MET A 143 21.17 2.04 3.33
CA MET A 143 20.39 0.87 2.91
C MET A 143 19.07 1.26 2.25
N ARG A 144 18.35 2.24 2.81
CA ARG A 144 17.11 2.76 2.20
C ARG A 144 17.38 3.21 0.77
N LEU A 145 18.41 4.03 0.59
CA LEU A 145 18.75 4.61 -0.70
C LEU A 145 19.22 3.55 -1.72
N GLU A 146 20.00 2.57 -1.29
CA GLU A 146 20.40 1.42 -2.12
C GLU A 146 19.18 0.63 -2.61
N LYS A 147 18.26 0.28 -1.70
CA LYS A 147 17.04 -0.46 -2.05
C LYS A 147 16.13 0.34 -2.98
N LEU A 148 15.94 1.65 -2.75
CA LEU A 148 15.19 2.51 -3.67
C LEU A 148 15.83 2.58 -5.06
N ARG A 149 17.17 2.64 -5.16
CA ARG A 149 17.87 2.58 -6.45
C ARG A 149 17.64 1.25 -7.17
N MET A 150 17.70 0.14 -6.43
CA MET A 150 17.43 -1.19 -6.98
C MET A 150 15.98 -1.30 -7.47
N ILE A 151 15.00 -0.87 -6.69
CA ILE A 151 13.58 -0.88 -7.08
C ILE A 151 13.41 -0.05 -8.36
N ARG A 152 13.90 1.19 -8.37
CA ARG A 152 13.82 2.07 -9.54
C ARG A 152 14.43 1.41 -10.79
N ARG A 153 15.62 0.82 -10.68
CA ARG A 153 16.29 0.15 -11.81
C ARG A 153 15.43 -0.97 -12.38
N ASN A 154 14.82 -1.80 -11.53
CA ASN A 154 13.98 -2.89 -11.99
C ASN A 154 12.63 -2.40 -12.55
N LEU A 155 12.02 -1.36 -11.97
CA LEU A 155 10.80 -0.74 -12.52
C LEU A 155 11.02 -0.25 -13.96
N LEU A 156 12.20 0.31 -14.25
CA LEU A 156 12.57 0.77 -15.59
C LEU A 156 12.77 -0.38 -16.61
N GLN A 157 12.97 -1.61 -16.14
CA GLN A 157 13.11 -2.79 -17.01
C GLN A 157 11.76 -3.44 -17.34
N ILE A 158 10.71 -3.14 -16.58
CA ILE A 158 9.36 -3.66 -16.85
C ILE A 158 8.82 -2.97 -18.11
N SER A 159 8.27 -3.76 -19.03
CA SER A 159 7.66 -3.26 -20.26
C SER A 159 6.66 -2.13 -19.98
N SER A 160 6.67 -1.09 -20.82
CA SER A 160 5.70 0.00 -20.75
C SER A 160 4.26 -0.43 -21.06
N LYS A 161 4.07 -1.66 -21.58
CA LYS A 161 2.74 -2.25 -21.82
C LYS A 161 2.12 -2.87 -20.56
N VAL A 162 2.93 -3.18 -19.54
CA VAL A 162 2.46 -3.77 -18.29
C VAL A 162 2.28 -2.65 -17.27
N PRO A 163 1.05 -2.25 -16.90
CA PRO A 163 0.82 -1.24 -15.89
C PRO A 163 1.37 -1.67 -14.53
N ILE A 164 1.94 -0.71 -13.82
CA ILE A 164 2.45 -0.88 -12.46
C ILE A 164 1.63 0.00 -11.52
N HIS A 165 0.93 -0.62 -10.57
CA HIS A 165 0.26 0.07 -9.48
C HIS A 165 1.12 0.03 -8.22
N PHE A 166 1.37 1.18 -7.61
CA PHE A 166 2.05 1.29 -6.33
C PHE A 166 1.07 1.73 -5.26
N GLU A 167 0.84 0.86 -4.28
CA GLU A 167 0.07 1.17 -3.08
C GLU A 167 1.03 1.71 -2.02
N LEU A 168 0.98 3.01 -1.78
CA LEU A 168 1.75 3.64 -0.71
C LEU A 168 1.20 3.18 0.65
N GLY A 169 2.06 3.13 1.66
CA GLY A 169 1.61 2.86 3.03
C GLY A 169 2.08 3.95 3.97
N SER A 170 1.69 3.80 5.22
CA SER A 170 1.99 4.76 6.28
C SER A 170 3.49 4.96 6.45
N LEU A 171 3.91 6.23 6.45
CA LEU A 171 5.28 6.71 6.57
C LEU A 171 5.30 7.89 7.55
N ALA A 172 6.38 8.04 8.30
CA ALA A 172 6.59 9.13 9.25
C ALA A 172 7.85 9.97 8.94
N ASP A 173 8.81 9.44 8.20
CA ASP A 173 10.08 10.07 7.86
C ASP A 173 9.94 10.91 6.58
N ALA A 174 10.02 12.24 6.74
CA ALA A 174 9.88 13.19 5.65
C ALA A 174 10.97 13.06 4.58
N THR A 175 12.20 12.71 4.97
CA THR A 175 13.31 12.51 4.03
C THR A 175 13.05 11.27 3.18
N PHE A 176 12.55 10.20 3.81
CA PHE A 176 12.24 8.96 3.10
C PHE A 176 11.02 9.10 2.18
N MET A 177 9.97 9.80 2.62
CA MET A 177 8.83 10.15 1.76
C MET A 177 9.29 10.97 0.54
N PHE A 178 10.16 11.97 0.75
CA PHE A 178 10.73 12.76 -0.33
C PHE A 178 11.52 11.89 -1.34
N ASP A 179 12.31 10.93 -0.86
CA ASP A 179 13.03 9.99 -1.72
C ASP A 179 12.08 9.08 -2.51
N ILE A 180 11.00 8.57 -1.91
CA ILE A 180 9.98 7.76 -2.61
C ILE A 180 9.30 8.58 -3.70
N LEU A 181 8.90 9.82 -3.39
CA LEU A 181 8.26 10.75 -4.32
C LEU A 181 9.13 11.04 -5.55
N HIS A 182 10.44 11.15 -5.38
CA HIS A 182 11.33 11.49 -6.50
C HIS A 182 11.90 10.28 -7.25
N ARG A 183 11.95 9.10 -6.61
CA ARG A 183 12.64 7.92 -7.15
C ARG A 183 11.72 6.78 -7.54
N ILE A 184 10.51 6.71 -7.01
CA ILE A 184 9.59 5.58 -7.24
C ILE A 184 8.31 6.06 -7.93
N ILE A 185 7.61 7.02 -7.34
CA ILE A 185 6.29 7.49 -7.82
C ILE A 185 6.28 7.83 -9.33
N PRO A 186 7.30 8.51 -9.90
CA PRO A 186 7.31 8.83 -11.34
C PRO A 186 7.45 7.61 -12.26
N HIS A 187 7.86 6.46 -11.72
CA HIS A 187 8.19 5.24 -12.48
C HIS A 187 7.15 4.13 -12.33
N VAL A 188 5.96 4.45 -11.82
CA VAL A 188 4.80 3.56 -11.77
C VAL A 188 3.66 4.19 -12.58
N ASP A 189 2.71 3.41 -13.08
CA ASP A 189 1.61 3.91 -13.91
C ASP A 189 0.42 4.39 -13.08
N SER A 190 0.23 3.77 -11.92
CA SER A 190 -0.83 4.12 -10.97
C SER A 190 -0.32 4.20 -9.53
N LEU A 191 -0.83 5.17 -8.77
CA LEU A 191 -0.55 5.36 -7.34
C LEU A 191 -1.84 5.18 -6.53
N GLY A 192 -1.79 4.45 -5.42
CA GLY A 192 -2.84 4.37 -4.41
C GLY A 192 -2.38 5.05 -3.11
N ILE A 193 -3.19 5.98 -2.60
CA ILE A 193 -2.88 6.82 -1.42
C ILE A 193 -4.14 7.20 -0.65
N ASN A 194 -3.99 7.46 0.65
CA ASN A 194 -5.01 8.02 1.52
C ASN A 194 -4.82 9.53 1.81
N GLU A 195 -5.68 10.09 2.66
CA GLU A 195 -5.60 11.48 3.09
C GLU A 195 -4.30 11.83 3.81
N GLN A 196 -3.78 10.94 4.65
CA GLN A 196 -2.55 11.16 5.41
C GLN A 196 -1.34 11.19 4.48
N GLU A 197 -1.26 10.22 3.56
CA GLU A 197 -0.20 10.12 2.57
C GLU A 197 -0.23 11.28 1.57
N LEU A 198 -1.42 11.71 1.11
CA LEU A 198 -1.57 12.85 0.20
C LEU A 198 -1.12 14.16 0.87
N ALA A 199 -1.60 14.42 2.09
CA ALA A 199 -1.19 15.60 2.85
C ALA A 199 0.32 15.58 3.13
N PHE A 200 0.88 14.42 3.46
CA PHE A 200 2.32 14.29 3.72
C PHE A 200 3.16 14.52 2.46
N LEU A 201 2.75 13.97 1.31
CA LEU A 201 3.38 14.21 0.01
C LEU A 201 3.39 15.69 -0.35
N SER A 202 2.27 16.39 -0.13
CA SER A 202 2.20 17.83 -0.34
C SER A 202 3.14 18.58 0.60
N HIS A 203 3.12 18.25 1.89
CA HIS A 203 3.98 18.88 2.89
C HIS A 203 5.48 18.75 2.58
N VAL A 204 5.96 17.55 2.23
CA VAL A 204 7.41 17.32 2.02
C VAL A 204 7.95 17.93 0.73
N ALA A 205 7.10 18.16 -0.27
CA ALA A 205 7.52 18.67 -1.57
C ALA A 205 7.08 20.12 -1.83
N GLY A 206 6.49 20.80 -0.82
CA GLY A 206 6.00 22.16 -0.95
C GLY A 206 4.82 22.28 -1.92
N GLY A 207 3.90 21.32 -1.90
CA GLY A 207 2.68 21.32 -2.69
C GLY A 207 1.55 22.17 -2.09
N PRO A 208 0.35 22.16 -2.71
CA PRO A 208 -0.83 22.87 -2.23
C PRO A 208 -1.35 22.35 -0.88
N HIS A 209 -1.89 23.21 -0.03
CA HIS A 209 -2.49 22.84 1.27
C HIS A 209 -1.53 22.09 2.21
N MET A 210 -0.24 22.45 2.20
CA MET A 210 0.79 21.82 3.05
C MET A 210 0.50 21.95 4.56
N GLU A 211 -0.33 22.92 4.95
CA GLU A 211 -0.79 23.16 6.31
C GLU A 211 -1.78 22.11 6.82
N GLU A 212 -2.36 21.28 5.94
CA GLU A 212 -3.24 20.18 6.32
C GLU A 212 -2.47 19.05 7.01
N TYR A 213 -1.14 18.96 6.86
CA TYR A 213 -0.35 17.92 7.51
C TYR A 213 0.03 18.29 8.96
N PRO A 214 -0.21 17.40 9.96
CA PRO A 214 -0.84 16.09 9.84
C PRO A 214 -2.37 16.19 9.78
N VAL A 215 -2.98 15.48 8.83
CA VAL A 215 -4.43 15.51 8.62
C VAL A 215 -5.12 14.40 9.41
N GLN A 216 -6.26 14.72 10.01
CA GLN A 216 -7.12 13.71 10.63
C GLN A 216 -7.92 12.96 9.56
N ALA A 217 -8.15 11.67 9.81
CA ALA A 217 -8.91 10.85 8.87
C ALA A 217 -10.33 11.41 8.66
N GLY A 218 -10.75 11.53 7.41
CA GLY A 218 -12.08 12.01 7.03
C GLY A 218 -12.34 13.51 7.15
N THR A 219 -11.35 14.34 7.54
CA THR A 219 -11.57 15.79 7.70
C THR A 219 -11.21 16.61 6.46
N VAL A 220 -10.44 16.04 5.53
CA VAL A 220 -9.93 16.79 4.36
C VAL A 220 -11.03 17.08 3.33
N HIS A 221 -11.18 18.36 2.98
CA HIS A 221 -12.17 18.78 1.99
C HIS A 221 -11.80 18.34 0.57
N ALA A 222 -12.82 17.91 -0.18
CA ALA A 222 -12.69 17.42 -1.55
C ALA A 222 -11.95 18.37 -2.50
N HIS A 223 -12.19 19.69 -2.41
CA HIS A 223 -11.52 20.66 -3.29
C HIS A 223 -9.99 20.69 -3.07
N LYS A 224 -9.54 20.64 -1.80
CA LYS A 224 -8.11 20.57 -1.46
C LYS A 224 -7.47 19.30 -2.00
N VAL A 225 -8.17 18.17 -1.88
CA VAL A 225 -7.73 16.89 -2.44
C VAL A 225 -7.58 16.99 -3.96
N VAL A 226 -8.55 17.56 -4.66
CA VAL A 226 -8.47 17.74 -6.12
C VAL A 226 -7.24 18.58 -6.50
N GLU A 227 -6.99 19.69 -5.81
CA GLU A 227 -5.81 20.54 -6.08
C GLU A 227 -4.48 19.83 -5.80
N MET A 228 -4.39 19.09 -4.70
CA MET A 228 -3.21 18.27 -4.39
C MET A 228 -2.99 17.15 -5.41
N LEU A 229 -4.05 16.45 -5.84
CA LEU A 229 -3.97 15.38 -6.83
C LEU A 229 -3.58 15.91 -8.22
N ASP A 230 -4.13 17.05 -8.64
CA ASP A 230 -3.77 17.72 -9.89
C ASP A 230 -2.30 18.16 -9.88
N TRP A 231 -1.84 18.77 -8.78
CA TRP A 231 -0.43 19.12 -8.58
C TRP A 231 0.48 17.89 -8.64
N LEU A 232 0.12 16.80 -7.98
CA LEU A 232 0.92 15.57 -7.93
C LEU A 232 1.05 14.95 -9.33
N LEU A 233 -0.04 14.90 -10.11
CA LEU A 233 -0.02 14.45 -11.50
C LEU A 233 0.75 15.39 -12.43
N LYS A 234 0.62 16.71 -12.30
CA LYS A 234 1.37 17.64 -13.15
C LYS A 234 2.87 17.63 -12.86
N THR A 235 3.25 17.48 -11.59
CA THR A 235 4.64 17.56 -11.15
C THR A 235 5.38 16.24 -11.34
N PHE A 236 4.74 15.12 -11.04
CA PHE A 236 5.37 13.79 -11.04
C PHE A 236 4.75 12.80 -12.02
N GLY A 237 3.68 13.20 -12.71
CA GLY A 237 3.07 12.43 -13.78
C GLY A 237 3.79 12.57 -15.11
N ARG A 238 3.43 11.69 -16.03
CA ARG A 238 3.91 11.66 -17.41
C ARG A 238 3.40 12.88 -18.17
N ASP A 239 4.33 13.56 -18.83
CA ASP A 239 4.01 14.66 -19.74
C ASP A 239 4.69 14.44 -21.10
N ARG A 240 3.89 14.11 -22.12
CA ARG A 240 4.38 13.91 -23.49
C ARG A 240 4.44 15.19 -24.33
N SER A 241 4.03 16.33 -23.80
CA SER A 241 4.00 17.58 -24.55
C SER A 241 5.39 18.13 -24.87
N ASN A 242 6.37 17.89 -24.00
CA ASN A 242 7.74 18.37 -24.15
C ASN A 242 8.78 17.24 -24.03
N PRO A 243 9.39 16.80 -25.15
CA PRO A 243 10.44 15.76 -25.15
C PRO A 243 11.66 16.05 -24.27
N ASN A 244 11.96 17.33 -24.00
CA ASN A 244 13.07 17.73 -23.15
C ASN A 244 12.72 17.80 -21.66
N SER A 245 11.44 17.61 -21.30
CA SER A 245 11.01 17.60 -19.90
C SER A 245 11.48 16.33 -19.21
N LYS A 246 11.88 16.45 -17.94
CA LYS A 246 12.15 15.30 -17.06
C LYS A 246 10.97 14.33 -17.02
N ASN A 247 9.75 14.85 -17.18
CA ASN A 247 8.50 14.10 -17.06
C ASN A 247 8.13 13.32 -18.33
N PHE A 248 8.87 13.51 -19.44
CA PHE A 248 8.60 12.80 -20.68
C PHE A 248 8.74 11.28 -20.55
N GLY A 249 9.73 10.83 -19.79
CA GLY A 249 9.99 9.42 -19.52
C GLY A 249 9.25 8.84 -18.30
N TYR A 250 8.40 9.64 -17.64
CA TYR A 250 7.63 9.15 -16.49
C TYR A 250 6.46 8.27 -16.94
N ARG A 251 5.95 7.47 -15.99
CA ARG A 251 4.87 6.52 -16.21
C ARG A 251 3.56 6.93 -15.54
N LEU A 252 3.64 7.71 -14.46
CA LEU A 252 2.49 8.00 -13.60
C LEU A 252 1.40 8.74 -14.36
N GLN A 253 0.24 8.12 -14.43
CA GLN A 253 -0.91 8.63 -15.17
C GLN A 253 -2.22 8.43 -14.42
N ARG A 254 -2.26 7.68 -13.32
CA ARG A 254 -3.47 7.45 -12.53
C ARG A 254 -3.19 7.53 -11.03
N ILE A 255 -4.04 8.23 -10.30
CA ILE A 255 -4.00 8.22 -8.83
C ILE A 255 -5.38 7.81 -8.32
N HIS A 256 -5.41 6.79 -7.47
CA HIS A 256 -6.59 6.37 -6.73
C HIS A 256 -6.43 6.86 -5.29
N PHE A 257 -7.19 7.89 -4.98
CA PHE A 257 -7.27 8.46 -3.64
C PHE A 257 -8.43 7.83 -2.88
N GLN A 258 -8.20 7.43 -1.64
CA GLN A 258 -9.23 6.87 -0.78
C GLN A 258 -9.15 7.47 0.62
N CYS A 259 -10.24 8.07 1.09
CA CYS A 259 -10.37 8.48 2.48
C CYS A 259 -11.62 7.84 3.10
N LEU A 260 -11.83 8.11 4.40
CA LEU A 260 -12.94 7.51 5.13
C LEU A 260 -14.32 7.80 4.51
N THR A 261 -14.52 9.02 3.98
CA THR A 261 -15.85 9.52 3.58
C THR A 261 -16.08 9.55 2.07
N TYR A 262 -15.02 9.52 1.26
CA TYR A 262 -15.11 9.48 -0.20
C TYR A 262 -13.87 8.88 -0.85
N GLN A 263 -13.98 8.56 -2.13
CA GLN A 263 -12.86 8.13 -2.96
C GLN A 263 -12.82 8.97 -4.23
N MET A 264 -11.63 9.17 -4.79
CA MET A 264 -11.44 9.86 -6.06
C MET A 264 -10.46 9.07 -6.92
N VAL A 265 -10.69 9.09 -8.23
CA VAL A 265 -9.71 8.61 -9.20
C VAL A 265 -9.44 9.74 -10.18
N VAL A 266 -8.18 10.11 -10.31
CA VAL A 266 -7.71 11.08 -11.30
C VAL A 266 -6.81 10.35 -12.30
N SER A 267 -6.90 10.74 -13.57
CA SER A 267 -6.01 10.20 -14.59
C SER A 267 -5.63 11.26 -15.62
N ALA A 268 -4.38 11.17 -16.11
CA ALA A 268 -3.90 11.95 -17.23
C ALA A 268 -4.08 11.17 -18.54
N GLY A 269 -4.63 11.83 -19.55
CA GLY A 269 -4.87 11.24 -20.87
C GLY A 269 -6.02 10.22 -20.90
N ASN A 270 -6.07 9.42 -21.96
CA ASN A 270 -7.17 8.50 -22.27
C ASN A 270 -6.76 7.02 -22.16
N ASP A 271 -5.60 6.73 -21.55
CA ASP A 271 -5.05 5.37 -21.44
C ASP A 271 -5.84 4.51 -20.43
N TRP A 272 -6.68 5.12 -19.58
CA TRP A 272 -7.51 4.45 -18.59
C TRP A 272 -9.00 4.57 -18.91
N SER A 273 -9.72 3.45 -18.86
CA SER A 273 -11.16 3.40 -19.10
C SER A 273 -11.90 2.82 -17.88
N ASN A 274 -13.23 2.89 -17.91
CA ASN A 274 -14.11 2.34 -16.87
C ASN A 274 -13.84 2.85 -15.43
N LEU A 275 -13.28 4.06 -15.30
CA LEU A 275 -12.87 4.63 -14.02
C LEU A 275 -14.04 4.82 -13.05
N ALA A 276 -15.19 5.27 -13.55
CA ALA A 276 -16.39 5.49 -12.73
C ALA A 276 -16.89 4.17 -12.10
N SER A 277 -16.99 3.10 -12.88
CA SER A 277 -17.40 1.79 -12.36
C SER A 277 -16.35 1.19 -11.43
N GLY A 278 -15.06 1.37 -11.73
CA GLY A 278 -13.97 0.96 -10.84
C GLY A 278 -14.03 1.65 -9.48
N LEU A 279 -14.29 2.96 -9.47
CA LEU A 279 -14.47 3.74 -8.25
C LEU A 279 -15.70 3.28 -7.46
N ALA A 280 -16.85 3.11 -8.13
CA ALA A 280 -18.07 2.62 -7.49
C ALA A 280 -17.90 1.20 -6.90
N ALA A 281 -17.21 0.31 -7.61
CA ALA A 281 -16.90 -1.03 -7.15
C ALA A 281 -16.00 -1.00 -5.89
N SER A 282 -14.97 -0.14 -5.88
CA SER A 282 -14.09 0.08 -4.73
C SER A 282 -14.86 0.58 -3.51
N SER A 283 -15.68 1.62 -3.66
CA SER A 283 -16.50 2.16 -2.56
C SER A 283 -17.49 1.14 -2.01
N ARG A 284 -18.13 0.35 -2.88
CA ARG A 284 -19.03 -0.75 -2.47
C ARG A 284 -18.26 -1.82 -1.69
N LEU A 285 -17.04 -2.15 -2.13
CA LEU A 285 -16.20 -3.14 -1.48
C LEU A 285 -15.79 -2.70 -0.07
N ALA A 286 -15.37 -1.43 0.06
CA ALA A 286 -14.98 -0.84 1.33
C ALA A 286 -16.12 -0.91 2.35
N GLY A 287 -17.33 -0.49 1.97
CA GLY A 287 -18.51 -0.56 2.85
C GLY A 287 -18.87 -1.98 3.25
N ARG A 288 -18.84 -2.93 2.30
CA ARG A 288 -19.11 -4.35 2.60
C ARG A 288 -18.08 -4.96 3.55
N MET A 289 -16.81 -4.59 3.41
CA MET A 289 -15.74 -5.09 4.28
C MET A 289 -15.85 -4.51 5.69
N ALA A 290 -16.09 -3.20 5.81
CA ALA A 290 -16.28 -2.55 7.11
C ALA A 290 -17.44 -3.18 7.91
N CYS A 291 -18.51 -3.59 7.22
CA CYS A 291 -19.67 -4.24 7.84
C CYS A 291 -19.58 -5.77 7.90
N ASN A 292 -18.45 -6.38 7.50
CA ASN A 292 -18.27 -7.84 7.43
C ASN A 292 -19.34 -8.58 6.59
N LEU A 293 -19.84 -7.95 5.51
CA LEU A 293 -20.87 -8.47 4.61
C LEU A 293 -20.30 -9.28 3.44
N VAL A 294 -19.02 -9.62 3.49
CA VAL A 294 -18.26 -10.17 2.34
C VAL A 294 -18.75 -11.56 1.92
N ASN A 295 -19.46 -12.28 2.80
CA ASN A 295 -20.04 -13.60 2.51
C ASN A 295 -21.46 -13.56 1.91
N GLN A 296 -22.06 -12.39 1.70
CA GLN A 296 -23.34 -12.31 1.00
C GLN A 296 -23.11 -12.17 -0.50
N VAL A 297 -23.20 -13.31 -1.19
CA VAL A 297 -23.34 -13.39 -2.65
C VAL A 297 -24.57 -12.58 -3.03
N CYS A 298 -24.34 -11.38 -3.53
CA CYS A 298 -25.42 -10.60 -4.11
C CYS A 298 -25.48 -11.00 -5.58
N CYS A 299 -26.29 -12.03 -5.87
CA CYS A 299 -26.84 -12.23 -7.20
C CYS A 299 -27.65 -10.98 -7.53
N LEU A 300 -27.13 -10.13 -8.40
CA LEU A 300 -27.94 -9.17 -9.13
C LEU A 300 -27.60 -9.36 -10.61
N LEU A 301 -28.65 -9.76 -11.33
CA LEU A 301 -28.78 -9.86 -12.79
C LEU A 301 -28.30 -8.59 -13.49
#